data_AF-A0A1H2XWC0-F1
#
_entry.id   AF-A0A1H2XWC0-F1
#
_cell.length_a   1.000
_cell.length_b   1.000
_cell.length_c   1.000
_cell.angle_alpha   90.00
_cell.angle_beta   90.00
_cell.angle_gamma   90.00
#
_symmetry.space_group_name_H-M   'P 1'
#
loop_
_entity.id
_entity.type
_entity.pdbx_description
1 polymer ?
#
loop_
_entity_poly.entity_id
_entity_poly.type
_entity_poly.pdbx_seq_one_letter_code
_entity_poly.pdbx_strand_id
1 'polypeptide(L)'
;MIFADTKVVSETLRKTPDKHVLDWLIRFDAEIALPTVTIAEIAFGIHKIRTDQRAARLTRGLEDWRTRFADRIYPFTEAAALAYGTFMGEASRRGRPLSVPAA
;
A
#
# COMPACT_ATOMS: atom_id res chain seq x y z
N MET A 1 -9.78 -5.81 -11.24
CA MET A 1 -8.64 -4.99 -10.75
C MET A 1 -8.82 -4.73 -9.28
N ILE A 2 -7.79 -5.01 -8.48
CA ILE A 2 -7.82 -4.98 -7.02
C ILE A 2 -6.68 -4.09 -6.53
N PHE A 3 -6.97 -3.01 -5.80
CA PHE A 3 -5.94 -2.16 -5.24
C PHE A 3 -5.40 -2.77 -3.94
N ALA A 4 -4.10 -3.07 -3.92
CA ALA A 4 -3.44 -3.64 -2.75
C ALA A 4 -3.29 -2.57 -1.65
N ASP A 5 -3.84 -2.86 -0.47
CA ASP A 5 -3.63 -2.06 0.73
C ASP A 5 -2.23 -2.32 1.31
N THR A 6 -1.70 -1.35 2.04
CA THR A 6 -0.42 -1.38 2.74
C THR A 6 -0.30 -2.56 3.69
N LYS A 7 -1.39 -2.99 4.33
CA LYS A 7 -1.37 -4.19 5.18
C LYS A 7 -1.06 -5.45 4.39
N VAL A 8 -1.68 -5.63 3.22
CA VAL A 8 -1.45 -6.79 2.36
C VAL A 8 -0.01 -6.81 1.85
N VAL A 9 0.46 -5.66 1.34
CA VAL A 9 1.84 -5.56 0.84
C VAL A 9 2.85 -5.77 1.98
N SER A 10 2.67 -5.11 3.13
CA SER A 10 3.57 -5.24 4.27
C SER A 10 3.58 -6.64 4.89
N GLU A 11 2.51 -7.43 4.78
CA GLU A 11 2.50 -8.84 5.16
C GLU A 11 3.56 -9.63 4.41
N THR A 12 3.67 -9.42 3.08
CA THR A 12 4.69 -10.10 2.25
C THR A 12 6.12 -9.75 2.63
N LEU A 13 6.32 -8.62 3.32
CA LEU A 13 7.62 -8.15 3.76
C LEU A 13 8.02 -8.69 5.14
N ARG A 14 7.15 -9.45 5.82
CA ARG A 14 7.45 -10.09 7.11
C ARG A 14 8.43 -11.25 6.93
N LYS A 15 9.09 -11.66 8.03
CA LYS A 15 9.97 -12.84 8.02
C LYS A 15 9.17 -14.14 7.84
N THR A 16 7.98 -14.19 8.43
CA THR A 16 7.05 -15.30 8.36
C THR A 16 5.68 -14.73 7.96
N PRO A 17 5.42 -14.59 6.65
CA PRO A 17 4.15 -14.07 6.17
C PRO A 17 3.01 -15.08 6.36
N ASP A 18 1.78 -14.58 6.49
CA ASP A 18 0.59 -15.44 6.44
C ASP A 18 0.45 -16.11 5.06
N LYS A 19 0.38 -17.45 5.04
CA LYS A 19 0.25 -18.24 3.82
C LYS A 19 -1.02 -17.93 3.04
N HIS A 20 -2.14 -17.63 3.70
CA HIS A 20 -3.40 -17.31 3.04
C HIS A 20 -3.29 -16.01 2.25
N VAL A 21 -2.54 -15.03 2.77
CA VAL A 21 -2.27 -13.78 2.05
C VAL A 21 -1.41 -14.03 0.82
N LEU A 22 -0.37 -14.87 0.95
CA LEU A 22 0.46 -15.24 -0.19
C LEU A 22 -0.31 -16.01 -1.27
N ASP A 23 -1.12 -16.99 -0.88
CA ASP A 23 -1.94 -17.78 -1.81
C ASP A 23 -2.94 -16.89 -2.54
N TRP A 24 -3.56 -15.93 -1.84
CA TRP A 24 -4.46 -14.95 -2.44
C TRP A 24 -3.73 -14.04 -3.44
N LEU A 25 -2.54 -13.55 -3.09
CA LEU A 25 -1.73 -12.72 -3.99
C LEU A 25 -1.32 -13.48 -5.26
N ILE A 26 -0.94 -14.75 -5.13
CA ILE A 26 -0.62 -15.60 -6.28
C ILE A 26 -1.86 -15.80 -7.15
N ARG A 27 -3.01 -16.09 -6.54
CA ARG A 27 -4.26 -16.32 -7.27
C ARG A 27 -4.73 -15.10 -8.06
N PHE A 28 -4.58 -13.91 -7.51
CA PHE A 28 -5.07 -12.67 -8.12
C PHE A 28 -3.94 -11.81 -8.71
N ASP A 29 -2.76 -12.39 -8.95
CA ASP A 29 -1.56 -11.62 -9.32
C ASP A 29 -1.81 -10.67 -10.47
N ALA A 30 -2.46 -11.13 -11.55
CA ALA A 30 -2.74 -10.32 -12.75
C ALA A 30 -3.75 -9.18 -12.52
N GLU A 31 -4.59 -9.28 -11.50
CA GLU A 31 -5.62 -8.28 -11.20
C GLU A 31 -5.17 -7.22 -10.20
N ILE A 32 -4.08 -7.48 -9.48
CA ILE A 32 -3.59 -6.58 -8.44
C ILE A 32 -2.96 -5.33 -9.07
N ALA A 33 -3.27 -4.19 -8.46
CA ALA A 33 -2.74 -2.88 -8.76
C ALA A 33 -2.09 -2.29 -7.50
N LEU A 34 -1.02 -1.53 -7.68
CA LEU A 34 -0.25 -0.92 -6.60
C LEU A 34 -0.48 0.60 -6.56
N PRO A 35 -1.28 1.13 -5.60
CA PRO A 35 -1.43 2.57 -5.43
C PRO A 35 -0.11 3.24 -5.01
N THR A 36 0.17 4.45 -5.50
CA THR A 36 1.34 5.23 -5.02
C THR A 36 1.25 5.60 -3.54
N VAL A 37 0.03 5.69 -2.99
CA VAL A 37 -0.18 5.93 -1.54
C VAL A 37 0.38 4.77 -0.72
N THR A 38 0.13 3.52 -1.14
CA THR A 38 0.69 2.32 -0.50
C THR A 38 2.21 2.30 -0.55
N ILE A 39 2.80 2.70 -1.68
CA ILE A 39 4.27 2.85 -1.80
C ILE A 39 4.78 3.89 -0.79
N ALA A 40 4.11 5.04 -0.67
CA ALA A 40 4.50 6.10 0.25
C ALA A 40 4.46 5.64 1.71
N GLU A 41 3.39 4.95 2.12
CA GLU A 41 3.25 4.44 3.49
C GLU A 41 4.32 3.40 3.86
N ILE A 42 4.62 2.48 2.94
CA ILE A 42 5.69 1.48 3.16
C ILE A 42 7.05 2.16 3.23
N ALA A 43 7.34 3.09 2.30
CA ALA A 43 8.58 3.84 2.30
C ALA A 43 8.76 4.63 3.60
N PHE A 44 7.71 5.33 4.06
CA PHE A 44 7.69 6.02 5.35
C PHE A 44 7.99 5.05 6.50
N GLY A 45 7.32 3.90 6.55
CA GLY A 45 7.54 2.88 7.57
C GLY A 45 8.97 2.35 7.61
N ILE A 46 9.60 2.15 6.44
CA ILE A 46 11.01 1.78 6.32
C ILE A 46 11.89 2.89 6.87
N HIS A 47 11.66 4.14 6.44
CA HIS A 47 12.45 5.30 6.85
C HIS A 47 12.41 5.55 8.36
N LYS A 48 11.26 5.29 9.00
CA LYS A 48 11.07 5.40 10.46
C LYS A 48 11.96 4.45 11.28
N ILE A 49 12.40 3.34 10.71
CA ILE A 49 13.22 2.31 11.40
C ILE A 49 14.67 2.23 10.89
N ARG A 50 15.13 3.22 10.10
CA ARG A 50 16.46 3.19 9.46
C ARG A 50 17.59 3.32 10.46
N THR A 51 18.01 2.19 11.03
CA THR A 51 19.31 2.03 11.71
C THR A 51 19.85 0.58 11.65
N ASP A 52 19.15 -0.37 11.02
CA ASP A 52 19.49 -1.80 11.09
C ASP A 52 19.33 -2.57 9.76
N GLN A 53 19.74 -3.85 9.77
CA GLN A 53 19.62 -4.77 8.63
C GLN A 53 18.17 -5.01 8.20
N ARG A 54 17.20 -4.78 9.09
CA ARG A 54 15.77 -4.95 8.79
C ARG A 54 15.32 -3.92 7.77
N ALA A 55 15.76 -2.67 7.89
CA ALA A 55 15.45 -1.62 6.91
C ALA A 55 15.92 -2.01 5.50
N ALA A 56 17.15 -2.49 5.34
CA ALA A 56 17.70 -2.90 4.05
C ALA A 56 16.91 -4.04 3.37
N ARG A 57 16.46 -5.03 4.16
CA ARG A 57 15.62 -6.14 3.64
C ARG A 57 14.26 -5.62 3.15
N LEU A 58 13.64 -4.71 3.90
CA LEU A 58 12.34 -4.15 3.53
C LEU A 58 12.44 -3.22 2.32
N THR A 59 13.54 -2.46 2.17
CA THR A 59 13.81 -1.66 0.97
C THR A 59 13.85 -2.53 -0.27
N ARG A 60 14.60 -3.64 -0.25
CA ARG A 60 14.64 -4.58 -1.37
C ARG A 60 13.25 -5.15 -1.69
N GLY A 61 12.51 -5.56 -0.67
CA GLY A 61 11.15 -6.09 -0.90
C GLY A 61 10.19 -5.04 -1.49
N LEU A 62 10.32 -3.76 -1.15
CA LEU A 62 9.55 -2.69 -1.79
C LEU A 62 9.98 -2.48 -3.27
N GLU A 63 11.28 -2.59 -3.57
CA GLU A 63 11.79 -2.53 -4.94
C GLU A 63 11.28 -3.70 -5.79
N ASP A 64 11.23 -4.91 -5.23
CA ASP A 64 10.68 -6.09 -5.91
C ASP A 64 9.21 -5.90 -6.27
N TRP A 65 8.40 -5.36 -5.34
CA TRP A 65 7.00 -5.00 -5.60
C TRP A 65 6.87 -3.95 -6.70
N ARG A 66 7.66 -2.88 -6.64
CA ARG A 66 7.63 -1.82 -7.66
C ARG A 66 8.02 -2.34 -9.04
N THR A 67 8.94 -3.30 -9.11
CA THR A 67 9.37 -3.93 -10.36
C THR A 67 8.29 -4.87 -10.90
N ARG A 68 7.76 -5.77 -10.06
CA ARG A 68 6.72 -6.74 -10.45
C ARG A 68 5.43 -6.08 -10.92
N PHE A 69 5.06 -4.95 -10.31
CA PHE A 69 3.82 -4.24 -10.60
C PHE A 69 4.02 -2.97 -11.43
N ALA A 70 5.18 -2.79 -12.10
CA ALA A 70 5.55 -1.55 -12.78
C ALA A 70 4.44 -0.98 -13.70
N ASP A 71 3.83 -1.83 -14.53
CA ASP A 71 2.76 -1.43 -15.46
C ASP A 71 1.38 -1.25 -14.79
N ARG A 72 1.31 -1.47 -13.48
CA ARG A 72 0.08 -1.44 -12.67
C ARG A 72 0.28 -0.62 -11.40
N ILE A 73 1.18 0.35 -11.45
CA ILE A 73 1.30 1.40 -10.44
C ILE A 73 0.32 2.52 -10.79
N TYR A 74 -0.57 2.85 -9.85
CA TYR A 74 -1.60 3.86 -10.07
C TYR A 74 -1.34 5.10 -9.21
N PRO A 75 -1.14 6.28 -9.83
CA PRO A 75 -0.87 7.51 -9.10
C PRO A 75 -2.12 8.03 -8.37
N PHE A 76 -1.89 8.67 -7.23
CA PHE A 76 -2.88 9.53 -6.60
C PHE A 76 -2.96 10.86 -7.37
N THR A 77 -3.80 10.88 -8.40
CA THR A 77 -3.99 12.03 -9.29
C THR A 77 -4.83 13.13 -8.63
N GLU A 78 -4.88 14.30 -9.25
CA GLU A 78 -5.81 15.38 -8.86
C GLU A 78 -7.28 14.89 -8.80
N ALA A 79 -7.72 14.13 -9.80
CA ALA A 79 -9.06 13.57 -9.82
C ALA A 79 -9.32 12.64 -8.62
N ALA A 80 -8.34 11.81 -8.25
CA ALA A 80 -8.42 10.96 -7.07
C ALA A 80 -8.45 11.80 -5.77
N ALA A 81 -7.68 12.90 -5.72
CA ALA A 81 -7.65 13.80 -4.58
C ALA A 81 -9.00 14.51 -4.35
N LEU A 82 -9.65 14.98 -5.42
CA LEU A 82 -10.98 15.59 -5.34
C LEU A 82 -12.04 14.57 -4.90
N ALA A 83 -12.03 13.37 -5.47
CA ALA A 83 -12.94 12.29 -5.07
C ALA A 83 -12.75 11.88 -3.60
N TYR A 84 -11.49 11.77 -3.15
CA TYR A 84 -11.13 11.53 -1.76
C TYR A 84 -11.71 12.60 -0.83
N GLY A 85 -11.53 13.89 -1.17
CA GLY A 85 -12.05 15.00 -0.36
C GLY A 85 -13.57 14.95 -0.19
N THR A 86 -14.31 14.70 -1.28
CA THR A 86 -15.77 14.53 -1.23
C THR A 86 -16.16 13.35 -0.33
N PHE A 87 -15.50 12.19 -0.48
CA PHE A 87 -15.80 10.99 0.30
C PHE A 87 -15.54 11.20 1.80
N MET A 88 -14.41 11.79 2.18
CA MET A 88 -14.07 12.10 3.58
C MET A 88 -15.07 13.08 4.19
N GLY A 89 -15.45 14.12 3.44
CA GLY A 89 -16.43 15.11 3.89
C GLY A 89 -17.82 14.52 4.09
N GLU A 90 -18.28 13.64 3.20
CA GLU A 90 -19.54 12.91 3.36
C GLU A 90 -19.53 11.98 4.56
N ALA A 91 -18.45 11.21 4.75
CA ALA A 91 -18.31 10.29 5.86
C ALA A 91 -18.35 11.04 7.21
N SER A 92 -17.68 12.20 7.29
CA SER A 92 -17.72 13.09 8.45
C SER A 92 -19.14 13.61 8.73
N ARG A 93 -19.85 14.14 7.71
CA ARG A 93 -21.24 14.61 7.87
C ARG A 93 -22.22 13.52 8.31
N ARG A 94 -21.95 12.27 7.96
CA ARG A 94 -22.74 11.09 8.39
C ARG A 94 -22.37 10.57 9.77
N GLY A 95 -21.50 11.25 10.52
CA GLY A 95 -21.05 10.82 11.85
C GLY A 95 -20.14 9.59 11.81
N ARG A 96 -19.50 9.31 10.66
CA ARG A 96 -18.58 8.19 10.45
C ARG A 96 -17.23 8.71 9.93
N PRO A 97 -16.51 9.52 10.70
CA PRO A 97 -15.24 10.08 10.25
C PRO A 97 -14.25 8.96 9.91
N LEU A 98 -13.58 9.10 8.78
CA LEU A 98 -12.50 8.23 8.35
C LEU A 98 -11.16 8.84 8.72
N SER A 99 -10.15 7.99 8.94
CA SER A 99 -8.78 8.45 9.19
C SER A 99 -8.11 8.91 7.89
N VAL A 100 -7.38 10.01 7.96
CA VAL A 100 -6.44 10.40 6.91
C VAL A 100 -5.22 9.45 7.00
N PRO A 101 -4.70 8.93 5.87
CA PRO A 101 -3.40 8.25 5.84
C PRO A 101 -2.33 9.09 6.53
N ALA A 102 -1.31 8.45 7.10
CA ALA A 102 -0.25 9.17 7.82
C ALA A 102 0.34 10.27 6.93
N ALA A 103 0.17 11.53 7.36
CA ALA A 103 0.78 12.70 6.74
C ALA A 103 2.30 12.73 7.01
#